data_AF-A0A925RLA4-F1
#
_entry.id   AF-A0A925RLA4-F1
#
_cell.length_a   1.000
_cell.length_b   1.000
_cell.length_c   1.000
_cell.angle_alpha   90.00
_cell.angle_beta   90.00
_cell.angle_gamma   90.00
#
_symmetry.space_group_name_H-M   'P 1'
#
loop_
_entity.id
_entity.type
_entity.pdbx_description
1 polymer ?
#
loop_
_entity_poly.entity_id
_entity_poly.type
_entity_poly.pdbx_seq_one_letter_code
_entity_poly.pdbx_strand_id
1 'polypeptide(L)'
;MLQLDLHRHLEGSHSPTALLDVARVFEIRDPTFYDAGAQRFRTPAELATAVTMSGPSDDSAVFYDCIVKARAAYVSVPAIGALARAAFHETAAETDGFEMRLSLFSMARTLIQHRGLDWRAVAPIDLA
;
A
#
# COMPACT_ATOMS: atom_id res chain seq x y z
N MET A 1 -4.86 -29.87 -5.07
CA MET A 1 -5.93 -29.40 -4.17
C MET A 1 -6.17 -27.95 -4.53
N LEU A 2 -7.42 -27.51 -4.70
CA LEU A 2 -7.74 -26.14 -5.08
C LEU A 2 -7.41 -25.18 -3.92
N GLN A 3 -6.63 -24.13 -4.16
CA GLN A 3 -6.26 -23.11 -3.19
C GLN A 3 -6.94 -21.78 -3.53
N LEU A 4 -7.98 -21.44 -2.75
CA LEU A 4 -8.74 -20.20 -2.90
C LEU A 4 -8.43 -19.23 -1.75
N ASP A 5 -8.25 -17.95 -2.06
CA ASP A 5 -8.08 -16.88 -1.08
C ASP A 5 -9.25 -15.89 -1.13
N LEU A 6 -10.18 -16.02 -0.18
CA LEU A 6 -11.39 -15.21 -0.11
C LEU A 6 -11.30 -14.06 0.92
N HIS A 7 -10.12 -13.83 1.50
CA HIS A 7 -9.94 -12.81 2.51
C HIS A 7 -8.59 -12.10 2.36
N ARG A 8 -8.38 -11.50 1.19
CA ARG A 8 -7.22 -10.65 0.94
C ARG A 8 -7.59 -9.18 0.97
N HIS A 9 -6.83 -8.37 1.71
CA HIS A 9 -6.97 -6.91 1.69
C HIS A 9 -5.90 -6.31 0.80
N LEU A 10 -6.31 -5.53 -0.20
CA LEU A 10 -5.39 -4.88 -1.14
C LEU A 10 -4.33 -4.05 -0.41
N GLU A 11 -4.73 -3.28 0.61
CA GLU A 11 -3.82 -2.36 1.30
C GLU A 11 -2.77 -3.05 2.19
N GLY A 12 -2.98 -4.33 2.51
CA GLY A 12 -2.00 -5.18 3.19
C GLY A 12 -1.26 -6.13 2.25
N SER A 13 -1.52 -6.09 0.93
CA SER A 13 -1.00 -7.07 -0.04
C SER A 13 0.10 -6.51 -0.95
N HIS A 14 0.68 -5.35 -0.61
CA HIS A 14 1.74 -4.76 -1.42
C HIS A 14 3.09 -5.36 -1.03
N SER A 15 3.72 -6.08 -1.96
CA SER A 15 5.09 -6.56 -1.75
C SER A 15 6.08 -5.38 -1.65
N PRO A 16 7.20 -5.53 -0.90
CA PRO A 16 8.26 -4.52 -0.89
C PRO A 16 8.80 -4.20 -2.29
N THR A 17 8.83 -5.18 -3.19
CA THR A 17 9.24 -4.99 -4.59
C THR A 17 8.26 -4.07 -5.32
N ALA A 18 6.96 -4.39 -5.29
CA ALA A 18 5.93 -3.58 -5.93
C ALA A 18 5.89 -2.14 -5.38
N LEU A 19 6.03 -1.97 -4.06
CA LEU A 19 6.11 -0.66 -3.43
C LEU A 19 7.28 0.16 -3.96
N LEU A 20 8.48 -0.43 -4.07
CA LEU A 20 9.66 0.27 -4.56
C LEU A 20 9.59 0.58 -6.06
N ASP A 21 9.02 -0.32 -6.86
CA ASP A 21 8.85 -0.06 -8.29
C ASP A 21 7.90 1.11 -8.53
N VAL A 22 6.79 1.15 -7.81
CA VAL A 22 5.88 2.31 -7.83
C VAL A 22 6.57 3.55 -7.28
N ALA A 23 7.30 3.45 -6.17
CA ALA A 23 8.03 4.59 -5.63
C ALA A 23 9.03 5.18 -6.64
N ARG A 24 9.72 4.35 -7.42
CA ARG A 24 10.64 4.80 -8.48
C ARG A 24 9.89 5.48 -9.63
N VAL A 25 8.85 4.83 -10.17
CA VAL A 25 8.08 5.34 -11.32
C VAL A 25 7.41 6.67 -11.00
N PHE A 26 6.91 6.84 -9.78
CA PHE A 26 6.21 8.05 -9.33
C PHE A 26 7.11 8.99 -8.52
N GLU A 27 8.43 8.76 -8.49
CA GLU A 27 9.44 9.56 -7.77
C GLU A 27 9.10 9.85 -6.30
N ILE A 28 8.55 8.86 -5.60
CA ILE A 28 8.09 8.98 -4.21
C ILE A 28 9.29 8.93 -3.26
N ARG A 29 9.78 10.10 -2.84
CA ARG A 29 10.95 10.25 -1.95
C ARG A 29 10.61 10.28 -0.46
N ASP A 30 9.49 9.67 -0.07
CA ASP A 30 9.15 9.47 1.34
C ASP A 30 10.25 8.66 2.04
N PRO A 31 10.62 8.97 3.31
CA PRO A 31 11.67 8.26 4.05
C PRO A 31 11.46 6.74 4.15
N THR A 32 10.22 6.28 4.00
CA THR A 32 9.87 4.86 3.92
C THR A 32 10.51 4.19 2.71
N PHE A 33 10.53 4.84 1.54
CA PHE A 33 11.01 4.26 0.28
C PHE A 33 12.38 4.79 -0.15
N TYR A 34 12.77 5.97 0.31
CA TYR A 34 13.97 6.67 -0.14
C TYR A 34 14.90 6.98 1.03
N ASP A 35 16.17 6.62 0.89
CA ASP A 35 17.24 7.01 1.79
C ASP A 35 17.86 8.31 1.28
N ALA A 36 17.57 9.41 1.98
CA ALA A 36 18.10 10.72 1.63
C ALA A 36 19.62 10.84 1.89
N GLY A 37 20.16 10.12 2.88
CA GLY A 37 21.58 10.13 3.19
C GLY A 37 22.42 9.40 2.15
N ALA A 38 21.92 8.27 1.65
CA ALA A 38 22.53 7.50 0.57
C ALA A 38 22.07 7.94 -0.84
N GLN A 39 21.16 8.91 -0.92
CA GLN A 39 20.53 9.41 -2.16
C GLN A 39 20.03 8.31 -3.10
N ARG A 40 19.34 7.30 -2.56
CA ARG A 40 18.83 6.16 -3.33
C ARG A 40 17.49 5.67 -2.80
N PHE A 41 16.75 4.98 -3.65
CA PHE A 41 15.65 4.14 -3.17
C PHE A 41 16.20 2.99 -2.33
N ARG A 42 15.43 2.59 -1.32
CA ARG A 42 15.73 1.41 -0.51
C ARG A 42 15.68 0.13 -1.36
N THR A 43 16.29 -0.93 -0.86
CA THR A 43 16.17 -2.28 -1.42
C THR A 43 14.90 -2.97 -0.89
N PRO A 44 14.38 -4.02 -1.55
CA PRO A 44 13.23 -4.76 -1.03
C PRO A 44 13.46 -5.31 0.38
N ALA A 45 14.67 -5.80 0.67
CA ALA A 45 15.03 -6.31 1.99
C ALA A 45 15.02 -5.21 3.07
N GLU A 46 15.53 -4.02 2.75
CA GLU A 46 15.48 -2.87 3.65
C GLU A 46 14.03 -2.43 3.91
N LEU A 47 13.21 -2.32 2.86
CA LEU A 47 11.81 -1.92 3.01
C LEU A 47 10.98 -2.97 3.78
N ALA A 48 11.22 -4.26 3.56
CA ALA A 48 10.51 -5.35 4.24
C ALA A 48 10.53 -5.20 5.76
N THR A 49 11.65 -4.72 6.33
CA THR A 49 11.77 -4.47 7.78
C THR A 49 10.79 -3.43 8.32
N ALA A 50 10.24 -2.58 7.45
CA ALA A 50 9.34 -1.50 7.82
C ALA A 50 7.87 -1.80 7.50
N VAL A 51 7.60 -2.60 6.46
CA VAL A 51 6.23 -2.85 5.94
C VAL A 51 5.73 -4.27 6.17
N THR A 52 6.54 -5.14 6.76
CA THR A 52 6.16 -6.52 7.11
C THR A 52 6.29 -6.72 8.61
N MET A 53 5.32 -7.41 9.22
CA MET A 53 5.42 -7.81 10.62
C MET A 53 6.56 -8.81 10.80
N SER A 54 7.43 -8.58 11.78
CA SER A 54 8.54 -9.50 12.11
C SER A 54 8.09 -10.82 12.74
N GLY A 55 6.83 -10.91 13.15
CA GLY A 55 6.22 -12.08 13.75
C GLY A 55 4.81 -11.76 14.30
N PRO A 56 4.14 -12.75 14.91
CA PRO A 56 2.85 -12.55 15.56
C PRO A 56 2.94 -11.48 16.67
N SER A 57 1.87 -10.71 16.84
CA SER A 57 1.73 -9.72 17.92
C SER A 57 0.27 -9.64 18.34
N ASP A 58 0.02 -9.49 19.64
CA ASP A 58 -1.31 -9.20 20.17
C ASP A 58 -1.68 -7.71 20.05
N ASP A 59 -0.71 -6.86 19.70
CA ASP A 59 -0.95 -5.45 19.44
C ASP A 59 -1.25 -5.21 17.95
N SER A 60 -2.53 -4.95 17.67
CA SER A 60 -3.00 -4.61 16.32
C SER A 60 -2.36 -3.34 15.75
N ALA A 61 -1.84 -2.43 16.58
CA ALA A 61 -1.17 -1.22 16.10
C ALA A 61 0.06 -1.55 15.25
N VAL A 62 0.79 -2.64 15.58
CA VAL A 62 1.96 -3.10 14.81
C VAL A 62 1.58 -3.44 13.37
N PHE A 63 0.43 -4.09 13.17
CA PHE A 63 -0.11 -4.38 11.84
C PHE A 63 -0.51 -3.10 11.11
N TYR A 64 -1.22 -2.19 11.79
CA TYR A 64 -1.64 -0.92 11.17
C TYR A 64 -0.47 -0.03 10.78
N ASP A 65 0.62 -0.01 11.56
CA ASP A 65 1.82 0.75 11.25
C ASP A 65 2.48 0.28 9.94
N CYS A 66 2.51 -1.03 9.69
CA CYS A 66 2.98 -1.59 8.42
C CYS A 66 2.15 -1.06 7.25
N ILE A 67 0.82 -1.07 7.39
CA ILE A 67 -0.10 -0.57 6.36
C ILE A 67 0.08 0.93 6.13
N VAL A 68 0.20 1.73 7.20
CA VAL A 68 0.39 3.19 7.10
C VAL A 68 1.65 3.51 6.31
N LYS A 69 2.76 2.82 6.60
CA LYS A 69 4.02 2.97 5.87
C LYS A 69 3.89 2.57 4.39
N ALA A 70 3.30 1.41 4.10
CA ALA A 70 3.07 0.99 2.71
C ALA A 70 2.20 2.01 1.94
N ARG A 71 1.20 2.58 2.61
CA ARG A 71 0.29 3.58 2.03
C ARG A 71 0.92 4.94 1.77
N ALA A 72 2.14 5.21 2.24
CA ALA A 72 2.89 6.39 1.79
C ALA A 72 3.04 6.41 0.24
N ALA A 73 2.94 5.25 -0.42
CA ALA A 73 2.96 5.15 -1.88
C ALA A 73 1.65 5.63 -2.55
N TYR A 74 0.58 5.90 -1.80
CA TYR A 74 -0.73 6.34 -2.33
C TYR A 74 -0.72 7.84 -2.64
N VAL A 75 0.19 8.26 -3.53
CA VAL A 75 0.37 9.67 -3.91
C VAL A 75 -0.57 10.12 -5.02
N SER A 76 -1.13 9.17 -5.78
CA SER A 76 -2.05 9.45 -6.88
C SER A 76 -2.91 8.22 -7.20
N VAL A 77 -4.03 8.43 -7.89
CA VAL A 77 -4.87 7.32 -8.39
C VAL A 77 -4.09 6.38 -9.33
N PRO A 78 -3.27 6.88 -10.27
CA PRO A 78 -2.40 6.01 -11.07
C PRO A 78 -1.42 5.17 -10.25
N ALA A 79 -0.81 5.72 -9.19
CA ALA A 79 0.09 4.96 -8.31
C ALA A 79 -0.65 3.83 -7.58
N ILE A 80 -1.84 4.12 -7.06
CA ILE A 80 -2.71 3.10 -6.44
C ILE A 80 -3.10 2.02 -7.45
N GLY A 81 -3.45 2.42 -8.69
CA GLY A 81 -3.78 1.47 -9.75
C GLY A 81 -2.60 0.58 -10.14
N ALA A 82 -1.37 1.10 -10.12
CA ALA A 82 -0.16 0.31 -10.36
C ALA A 82 0.07 -0.72 -9.26
N LEU A 83 -0.06 -0.32 -7.99
CA LEU A 83 0.03 -1.23 -6.85
C LEU A 83 -1.06 -2.30 -6.88
N ALA A 84 -2.29 -1.91 -7.21
CA ALA A 84 -3.40 -2.86 -7.35
C ALA A 84 -3.10 -3.93 -8.41
N ARG A 85 -2.60 -3.52 -9.59
CA ARG A 85 -2.22 -4.49 -10.62
C ARG A 85 -1.11 -5.43 -10.14
N ALA A 86 -0.08 -4.91 -9.47
CA ALA A 86 1.00 -5.73 -8.93
C ALA A 86 0.48 -6.76 -7.92
N ALA A 87 -0.31 -6.33 -6.94
CA ALA A 87 -0.91 -7.21 -5.93
C ALA A 87 -1.81 -8.29 -6.56
N PHE A 88 -2.59 -7.94 -7.60
CA PHE A 88 -3.40 -8.91 -8.35
C PHE A 88 -2.54 -9.95 -9.07
N HIS A 89 -1.46 -9.53 -9.75
CA HIS A 89 -0.56 -10.43 -10.45
C HIS A 89 0.20 -11.37 -9.51
N GLU A 90 0.71 -10.84 -8.39
CA GLU A 90 1.39 -11.62 -7.37
C GLU A 90 0.44 -12.66 -6.74
N THR A 91 -0.78 -12.24 -6.37
CA THR A 91 -1.78 -13.16 -5.79
C THR A 91 -2.23 -14.24 -6.78
N ALA A 92 -2.40 -13.88 -8.06
CA ALA A 92 -2.76 -14.83 -9.11
C ALA A 92 -1.69 -15.90 -9.36
N ALA A 93 -0.41 -15.60 -9.06
CA ALA A 93 0.68 -16.56 -9.18
C ALA A 93 0.73 -17.57 -8.01
N GLU A 94 0.08 -17.25 -6.88
CA GLU A 94 0.13 -18.03 -5.64
C GLU A 94 -1.14 -18.84 -5.35
N THR A 95 -2.23 -18.56 -6.06
CA THR A 95 -3.58 -19.10 -5.77
C THR A 95 -4.28 -19.52 -7.05
N ASP A 96 -5.21 -20.48 -6.95
CA ASP A 96 -6.06 -20.90 -8.08
C ASP A 96 -7.23 -19.91 -8.31
N GLY A 97 -7.51 -19.06 -7.32
CA GLY A 97 -8.52 -18.03 -7.38
C GLY A 97 -8.57 -17.20 -6.10
N PHE A 98 -8.96 -15.94 -6.20
CA PHE A 98 -9.03 -15.06 -5.04
C PHE A 98 -10.06 -13.94 -5.18
N GLU A 99 -10.48 -13.41 -4.03
CA GLU A 99 -11.26 -12.18 -3.92
C GLU A 99 -10.46 -11.12 -3.17
N MET A 100 -10.25 -9.97 -3.80
CA MET A 100 -9.51 -8.87 -3.21
C MET A 100 -10.45 -7.79 -2.69
N ARG A 101 -10.38 -7.55 -1.39
CA ARG A 101 -11.14 -6.54 -0.66
C ARG A 101 -10.32 -5.25 -0.58
N LEU A 102 -11.00 -4.11 -0.60
CA LEU A 102 -10.37 -2.80 -0.47
C LEU A 102 -11.29 -1.81 0.25
N SER A 103 -10.71 -0.77 0.85
CA SER A 103 -11.47 0.35 1.40
C SER A 103 -11.25 1.62 0.57
N LEU A 104 -12.23 1.96 -0.28
CA LEU A 104 -12.22 3.21 -1.03
C LEU A 104 -12.12 4.42 -0.11
N PHE A 105 -12.85 4.42 1.00
CA PHE A 105 -12.78 5.48 2.00
C PHE A 105 -11.35 5.62 2.54
N SER A 106 -10.71 4.52 2.94
CA SER A 106 -9.37 4.60 3.51
C SER A 106 -8.32 5.05 2.49
N MET A 107 -8.43 4.63 1.24
CA MET A 107 -7.54 5.07 0.15
C MET A 107 -7.74 6.55 -0.17
N ALA A 108 -8.99 7.00 -0.31
CA ALA A 108 -9.32 8.39 -0.59
C ALA A 108 -8.87 9.31 0.56
N ARG A 109 -9.09 8.90 1.81
CA ARG A 109 -8.61 9.60 3.00
C ARG A 109 -7.09 9.84 2.93
N THR A 110 -6.31 8.80 2.64
CA THR A 110 -4.85 8.92 2.52
C THR A 110 -4.45 9.88 1.39
N LEU A 111 -5.08 9.78 0.22
CA LEU A 111 -4.82 10.70 -0.91
C LEU A 111 -5.11 12.16 -0.54
N ILE A 112 -6.21 12.43 0.16
CA ILE A 112 -6.58 13.77 0.60
C ILE A 112 -5.54 14.30 1.60
N GLN A 113 -5.13 13.46 2.56
CA GLN A 113 -4.12 13.82 3.56
C GLN A 113 -2.75 14.09 2.94
N HIS A 114 -2.33 13.33 1.93
CA HIS A 114 -1.08 13.60 1.19
C HIS A 114 -1.10 14.94 0.44
N ARG A 115 -2.27 15.50 0.16
CA ARG A 115 -2.43 16.84 -0.42
C ARG A 115 -2.46 17.95 0.65
N GLY A 116 -2.24 17.62 1.92
CA GLY A 116 -2.29 18.56 3.04
C GLY A 116 -3.71 19.01 3.39
N LEU A 117 -4.74 18.27 2.98
CA LEU A 117 -6.14 18.61 3.21
C LEU A 117 -6.72 17.77 4.36
N ASP A 118 -7.68 18.33 5.10
CA ASP A 118 -8.49 17.56 6.07
C ASP A 118 -9.67 16.90 5.35
N TRP A 119 -9.69 15.57 5.35
CA TRP A 119 -10.77 14.79 4.75
C TRP A 119 -12.14 15.04 5.39
N ARG A 120 -12.19 15.44 6.68
CA ARG A 120 -13.45 15.79 7.36
C ARG A 120 -14.02 17.11 6.88
N ALA A 121 -13.19 17.96 6.27
CA ALA A 121 -13.59 19.24 5.70
C ALA A 121 -14.00 19.13 4.21
N VAL A 122 -13.90 17.94 3.61
CA VAL A 122 -14.34 17.72 2.23
C VAL A 122 -15.87 17.72 2.19
N ALA A 123 -16.44 18.71 1.50
CA ALA A 123 -17.87 18.82 1.33
C ALA A 123 -18.43 17.61 0.53
N PRO A 124 -19.61 17.09 0.88
CA PRO A 124 -20.32 16.14 0.04
C PRO A 124 -20.53 16.73 -1.36
N ILE A 125 -20.36 15.91 -2.38
CA ILE A 125 -20.72 16.25 -3.76
C ILE A 125 -22.06 15.61 -4.05
N ASP A 126 -22.97 16.37 -4.64
CA ASP A 126 -24.25 15.84 -5.11
C ASP A 126 -24.00 14.95 -6.33
N LEU A 127 -24.32 13.67 -6.21
CA LEU A 127 -24.21 12.70 -7.31
C LEU A 127 -25.56 12.65 -8.03
N ALA A 128 -25.88 13.72 -8.75
CA ALA A 128 -27.06 13.83 -9.59
C ALA A 128 -26.94 12.98 -10.87
#